data_AF-A0A0K8T5M5-F1
#
_entry.id   AF-A0A0K8T5M5-F1
#
_cell.length_a   1.000
_cell.length_b   1.000
_cell.length_c   1.000
_cell.angle_alpha   90.00
_cell.angle_beta   90.00
_cell.angle_gamma   90.00
#
_symmetry.space_group_name_H-M   'P 1'
#
loop_
_entity.id
_entity.type
_entity.pdbx_description
1 polymer ?
#
loop_
_entity_poly.entity_id
_entity_poly.type
_entity_poly.pdbx_seq_one_letter_code
_entity_poly.pdbx_strand_id
1 'polypeptide(L)'
;INSDYWRLSDIQKKEFEGKSIKKNPVSRVTVENSRKTCTRHYFLPRNDDLIRVCRKFYLTTLDIGSKRIRYTEESRSGSLLAARADRRGSNCSANKTPPRLLKIARKYIEDLPAVHSHYCRSRSSKKYLPAEWQNFSNVYRKYRQYCEEKNYQAVSEYVFRKIFSTEYNIGVHSPKKDKCSICLKFGALTQPTEEERREYE
;
A
#
# COMPACT_ATOMS: atom_id res chain seq x y z
N ILE A 1 -39.21 -2.33 -7.57
CA ILE A 1 -38.08 -2.78 -8.43
C ILE A 1 -36.78 -2.05 -8.10
N ASN A 2 -36.64 -0.74 -8.36
CA ASN A 2 -35.38 -0.02 -8.08
C ASN A 2 -35.00 -0.10 -6.59
N SER A 3 -35.95 0.22 -5.71
CA SER A 3 -35.79 0.10 -4.25
C SER A 3 -35.29 -1.28 -3.82
N ASP A 4 -35.90 -2.33 -4.37
CA ASP A 4 -35.66 -3.71 -3.96
C ASP A 4 -34.31 -4.18 -4.47
N TYR A 5 -33.96 -3.81 -5.71
CA TYR A 5 -32.64 -4.04 -6.29
C TYR A 5 -31.54 -3.42 -5.43
N TRP A 6 -31.72 -2.18 -4.93
CA TRP A 6 -30.68 -1.51 -4.14
C TRP A 6 -30.52 -2.05 -2.72
N ARG A 7 -31.54 -2.73 -2.17
CA ARG A 7 -31.45 -3.47 -0.89
C ARG A 7 -30.60 -4.74 -0.99
N LEU A 8 -30.38 -5.28 -2.19
CA LEU A 8 -29.57 -6.48 -2.40
C LEU A 8 -28.08 -6.21 -2.17
N SER A 9 -27.35 -7.25 -1.72
CA SER A 9 -25.89 -7.25 -1.71
C SER A 9 -25.32 -7.20 -3.14
N ASP A 10 -24.04 -6.83 -3.31
CA ASP A 10 -23.44 -6.76 -4.65
C ASP A 10 -23.45 -8.12 -5.37
N ILE A 11 -23.33 -9.22 -4.62
CA ILE A 11 -23.44 -10.59 -5.14
C ILE A 11 -24.85 -10.85 -5.65
N GLN A 12 -25.87 -10.56 -4.83
CA GLN A 12 -27.28 -10.73 -5.20
C GLN A 12 -27.68 -9.83 -6.39
N LYS A 13 -27.12 -8.61 -6.49
CA LYS A 13 -27.31 -7.74 -7.65
C LYS A 13 -26.77 -8.37 -8.92
N LYS A 14 -25.56 -8.96 -8.87
CA LYS A 14 -24.96 -9.68 -10.00
C LYS A 14 -25.76 -10.92 -10.41
N GLU A 15 -26.33 -11.65 -9.45
CA GLU A 15 -27.22 -12.78 -9.72
C GLU A 15 -28.53 -12.32 -10.39
N PHE A 16 -29.14 -11.24 -9.88
CA PHE A 16 -30.31 -10.63 -10.50
C PHE A 16 -30.02 -10.20 -11.94
N GLU A 17 -28.91 -9.50 -12.16
CA GLU A 17 -28.42 -9.09 -13.50
C GLU A 17 -28.17 -10.31 -14.40
N GLY A 18 -27.61 -11.40 -13.85
CA GLY A 18 -27.36 -12.64 -14.58
C GLY A 18 -28.63 -13.34 -15.07
N LYS A 19 -29.72 -13.27 -14.29
CA LYS A 19 -31.04 -13.82 -14.63
C LYS A 19 -31.84 -12.92 -15.59
N SER A 20 -31.70 -11.61 -15.43
CA SER A 20 -32.46 -10.59 -16.18
C SER A 20 -31.84 -10.21 -17.53
N ILE A 21 -30.60 -10.64 -17.82
CA ILE A 21 -29.90 -10.34 -19.08
C ILE A 21 -29.63 -11.63 -19.85
N LYS A 22 -30.21 -11.74 -21.05
CA LYS A 22 -29.98 -12.87 -21.97
C LYS A 22 -29.08 -12.44 -23.13
N LYS A 23 -27.97 -13.14 -23.31
CA LYS A 23 -27.01 -12.93 -24.39
C LYS A 23 -27.33 -13.90 -25.54
N ASN A 24 -27.65 -13.34 -26.70
CA ASN A 24 -27.89 -14.10 -27.92
C ASN A 24 -26.77 -13.82 -28.94
N PRO A 25 -26.39 -14.83 -29.76
CA PRO A 25 -25.51 -14.58 -30.89
C PRO A 25 -26.14 -13.56 -31.84
N VAL A 26 -25.31 -12.83 -32.57
CA VAL A 26 -25.84 -11.91 -33.59
C VAL A 26 -26.46 -12.76 -34.70
N SER A 27 -27.75 -12.53 -34.98
CA SER A 27 -28.51 -13.31 -35.96
C SER A 27 -28.10 -13.03 -37.41
N ARG A 28 -27.54 -11.85 -37.71
CA ARG A 28 -27.06 -11.45 -39.04
C ARG A 28 -25.75 -10.68 -38.94
N VAL A 29 -24.71 -11.18 -39.61
CA VAL A 29 -23.43 -10.49 -39.76
C VAL A 29 -23.47 -9.70 -41.06
N THR A 30 -23.47 -8.38 -40.98
CA THR A 30 -23.61 -7.48 -42.15
C THR A 30 -22.26 -7.01 -42.70
N VAL A 31 -21.17 -7.23 -41.97
CA VAL A 31 -19.81 -6.82 -42.33
C VAL A 31 -18.83 -7.92 -41.95
N GLU A 32 -17.84 -8.16 -42.81
CA GLU A 32 -16.71 -9.03 -42.51
C GLU A 32 -15.92 -8.43 -41.31
N ASN A 33 -15.55 -9.24 -40.33
CA ASN A 33 -14.88 -8.82 -39.09
C ASN A 33 -15.66 -7.86 -38.15
N SER A 34 -16.97 -8.09 -37.97
CA SER A 34 -17.76 -7.34 -36.98
C SER A 34 -17.22 -7.50 -35.55
N ARG A 35 -16.92 -6.37 -34.87
CA ARG A 35 -16.59 -6.34 -33.44
C ARG A 35 -17.76 -6.76 -32.53
N LYS A 36 -18.99 -6.77 -33.05
CA LYS A 36 -20.19 -7.13 -32.30
C LYS A 36 -20.49 -8.62 -32.49
N THR A 37 -20.15 -9.42 -31.48
CA THR A 37 -20.35 -10.88 -31.50
C THR A 37 -21.68 -11.32 -30.88
N CYS A 38 -22.34 -10.45 -30.10
CA CYS A 38 -23.60 -10.78 -29.44
C CYS A 38 -24.56 -9.59 -29.32
N THR A 39 -25.84 -9.89 -29.11
CA THR A 39 -26.89 -8.94 -28.71
C THR A 39 -27.41 -9.33 -27.33
N ARG A 40 -27.70 -8.32 -26.50
CA ARG A 40 -28.26 -8.51 -25.14
C ARG A 40 -29.72 -8.10 -25.12
N HIS A 41 -30.56 -8.95 -24.54
CA HIS A 41 -31.94 -8.62 -24.20
C HIS A 41 -32.07 -8.46 -22.69
N TYR A 42 -32.78 -7.41 -22.29
CA TYR A 42 -32.95 -7.00 -20.90
C TYR A 42 -34.38 -7.30 -20.48
N PHE A 43 -34.55 -7.80 -19.26
CA PHE A 43 -35.84 -8.16 -18.70
C PHE A 43 -35.98 -7.58 -17.30
N LEU A 44 -37.16 -7.12 -16.92
CA LEU A 44 -37.47 -6.69 -15.56
C LEU A 44 -38.71 -7.42 -15.04
N PRO A 45 -38.77 -7.76 -13.74
CA PRO A 45 -39.93 -8.45 -13.17
C PRO A 45 -41.13 -7.50 -13.08
N ARG A 46 -42.32 -8.00 -13.41
CA ARG A 46 -43.61 -7.36 -13.16
C ARG A 46 -44.61 -8.43 -12.72
N ASN A 47 -45.14 -8.27 -11.52
CA ASN A 47 -46.02 -9.22 -10.84
C ASN A 47 -45.31 -10.56 -10.60
N ASP A 48 -45.23 -11.46 -11.59
CA ASP A 48 -44.42 -12.68 -11.55
C ASP A 48 -43.67 -12.97 -12.87
N ASP A 49 -43.86 -12.12 -13.89
CA ASP A 49 -43.30 -12.31 -15.22
C ASP A 49 -42.10 -11.42 -15.50
N LEU A 50 -41.19 -11.91 -16.34
CA LEU A 50 -40.07 -11.14 -16.86
C LEU A 50 -40.46 -10.45 -18.16
N ILE A 51 -40.66 -9.13 -18.10
CA ILE A 51 -41.01 -8.32 -19.27
C ILE A 51 -39.75 -7.82 -19.95
N ARG A 52 -39.68 -8.01 -21.27
CA ARG A 52 -38.59 -7.49 -22.09
C ARG A 52 -38.65 -5.96 -22.15
N VAL A 53 -37.53 -5.32 -21.83
CA VAL A 53 -37.38 -3.86 -21.87
C VAL A 53 -36.21 -3.45 -22.75
N CYS A 54 -36.19 -2.18 -23.16
CA CYS A 54 -35.05 -1.64 -23.88
C CYS A 54 -33.85 -1.40 -22.94
N ARG A 55 -32.64 -1.37 -23.50
CA ARG A 55 -31.41 -1.14 -22.73
C ARG A 55 -31.46 0.17 -21.94
N LYS A 56 -31.92 1.27 -22.55
CA LYS A 56 -31.97 2.58 -21.91
C LYS A 56 -32.86 2.55 -20.67
N PHE A 57 -34.03 1.94 -20.79
CA PHE A 57 -34.98 1.78 -19.69
C PHE A 57 -34.39 0.92 -18.57
N TYR A 58 -33.76 -0.20 -18.88
CA TYR A 58 -33.12 -1.07 -17.88
C TYR A 58 -32.05 -0.33 -17.06
N LEU A 59 -31.13 0.37 -17.75
CA LEU A 59 -30.04 1.11 -17.11
C LEU A 59 -30.54 2.25 -16.23
N THR A 60 -31.51 3.03 -16.73
CA THR A 60 -32.10 4.15 -15.99
C THR A 60 -32.95 3.69 -14.82
N THR A 61 -33.74 2.63 -14.99
CA THR A 61 -34.61 2.08 -13.94
C THR A 61 -33.80 1.50 -12.79
N LEU A 62 -32.68 0.82 -13.05
CA LEU A 62 -31.82 0.27 -11.99
C LEU A 62 -30.74 1.24 -11.51
N ASP A 63 -30.61 2.40 -12.17
CA ASP A 63 -29.54 3.38 -11.96
C ASP A 63 -28.13 2.77 -12.04
N ILE A 64 -27.86 2.05 -13.13
CA ILE A 64 -26.56 1.38 -13.35
C ILE A 64 -25.94 1.74 -14.69
N GLY A 65 -24.61 1.76 -14.71
CA GLY A 65 -23.83 1.97 -15.93
C GLY A 65 -23.64 0.71 -16.78
N SER A 66 -23.38 0.90 -18.07
CA SER A 66 -23.08 -0.19 -19.01
C SER A 66 -21.84 -1.01 -18.62
N LYS A 67 -20.87 -0.40 -17.96
CA LYS A 67 -19.68 -1.06 -17.40
C LYS A 67 -20.07 -2.14 -16.39
N ARG A 68 -21.07 -1.89 -15.54
CA ARG A 68 -21.51 -2.85 -14.52
C ARG A 68 -21.92 -4.17 -15.17
N ILE A 69 -22.78 -4.11 -16.18
CA ILE A 69 -23.24 -5.30 -16.93
C ILE A 69 -22.06 -6.05 -17.53
N ARG A 70 -21.12 -5.34 -18.17
CA ARG A 70 -19.92 -5.95 -18.75
C ARG A 70 -19.09 -6.67 -17.69
N TYR A 71 -18.82 -6.04 -16.55
CA TYR A 71 -18.09 -6.65 -15.45
C TYR A 71 -18.83 -7.84 -14.86
N THR A 72 -20.15 -7.74 -14.68
CA THR A 72 -20.98 -8.84 -14.20
C THR A 72 -20.85 -10.04 -15.13
N GLU A 73 -20.94 -9.84 -16.45
CA GLU A 73 -20.72 -10.90 -17.45
C GLU A 73 -19.30 -11.49 -17.39
N GLU A 74 -18.25 -10.67 -17.34
CA GLU A 74 -16.85 -11.11 -17.26
C GLU A 74 -16.56 -11.85 -15.94
N SER A 75 -17.31 -11.53 -14.88
CA SER A 75 -17.19 -12.10 -13.55
C SER A 75 -18.03 -13.38 -13.35
N ARG A 76 -18.84 -13.79 -14.33
CA ARG A 76 -19.56 -15.07 -14.26
C ARG A 76 -18.56 -16.22 -14.41
N SER A 77 -18.64 -17.18 -13.50
CA SER A 77 -17.77 -18.37 -13.51
C SER A 77 -18.50 -19.55 -14.15
N GLY A 78 -18.26 -19.81 -15.43
CA GLY A 78 -18.77 -21.01 -16.11
C GLY A 78 -20.30 -21.07 -16.26
N SER A 79 -20.83 -22.30 -16.29
CA SER A 79 -22.25 -22.63 -16.55
C SER A 79 -23.21 -22.19 -15.43
N LEU A 80 -22.71 -22.09 -14.19
CA LEU A 80 -23.50 -21.61 -13.06
C LEU A 80 -23.59 -20.08 -13.12
N LEU A 81 -24.82 -19.57 -13.07
CA LEU A 81 -25.19 -18.15 -12.97
C LEU A 81 -24.63 -17.41 -11.73
N ALA A 82 -23.69 -18.02 -11.00
CA ALA A 82 -23.11 -17.49 -9.77
C ALA A 82 -22.05 -16.42 -10.06
N ALA A 83 -22.11 -15.33 -9.29
CA ALA A 83 -21.07 -14.30 -9.29
C ALA A 83 -19.76 -14.84 -8.69
N ARG A 84 -18.60 -14.46 -9.25
CA ARG A 84 -17.31 -14.72 -8.60
C ARG A 84 -17.29 -14.12 -7.19
N ALA A 85 -16.62 -14.83 -6.27
CA ALA A 85 -16.33 -14.32 -4.93
C ALA A 85 -15.59 -12.98 -4.99
N ASP A 86 -15.91 -12.09 -4.04
CA ASP A 86 -15.23 -10.80 -3.94
C ASP A 86 -13.76 -11.02 -3.54
N ARG A 87 -12.83 -10.47 -4.33
CA ARG A 87 -11.38 -10.52 -4.12
C ARG A 87 -10.80 -9.13 -3.84
N ARG A 88 -11.64 -8.14 -3.50
CA ARG A 88 -11.13 -6.83 -3.06
C ARG A 88 -10.20 -7.02 -1.85
N GLY A 89 -9.09 -6.29 -1.85
CA GLY A 89 -8.10 -6.35 -0.76
C GLY A 89 -7.20 -7.58 -0.75
N SER A 90 -7.39 -8.58 -1.63
CA SER A 90 -6.53 -9.77 -1.66
C SER A 90 -5.18 -9.54 -2.34
N ASN A 91 -5.06 -8.50 -3.17
CA ASN A 91 -3.84 -8.23 -3.93
C ASN A 91 -2.86 -7.41 -3.10
N CYS A 92 -1.67 -7.96 -2.87
CA CYS A 92 -0.52 -7.16 -2.45
C CYS A 92 -0.19 -6.13 -3.54
N SER A 93 0.06 -4.87 -3.15
CA SER A 93 0.49 -3.86 -4.12
C SER A 93 1.86 -4.24 -4.69
N ALA A 94 2.02 -4.11 -6.01
CA ALA A 94 3.30 -4.38 -6.68
C ALA A 94 4.44 -3.49 -6.14
N ASN A 95 4.10 -2.30 -5.65
CA ASN A 95 5.05 -1.34 -5.06
C ASN A 95 5.36 -1.62 -3.59
N LYS A 96 4.79 -2.67 -2.99
CA LYS A 96 5.05 -3.00 -1.58
C LYS A 96 6.51 -3.41 -1.42
N THR A 97 7.25 -2.69 -0.59
CA THR A 97 8.62 -3.07 -0.25
C THR A 97 8.62 -4.47 0.38
N PRO A 98 9.41 -5.42 -0.16
CA PRO A 98 9.39 -6.79 0.32
C PRO A 98 9.90 -6.88 1.77
N PRO A 99 9.32 -7.75 2.62
CA PRO A 99 9.65 -7.84 4.04
C PRO A 99 11.14 -8.07 4.33
N ARG A 100 11.83 -8.82 3.45
CA ARG A 100 13.27 -9.07 3.55
C ARG A 100 14.10 -7.79 3.59
N LEU A 101 13.75 -6.79 2.76
CA LEU A 101 14.50 -5.54 2.68
C LEU A 101 14.21 -4.62 3.87
N LEU A 102 12.97 -4.66 4.37
CA LEU A 102 12.62 -3.97 5.63
C LEU A 102 13.43 -4.52 6.80
N LYS A 103 13.63 -5.85 6.87
CA LYS A 103 14.45 -6.48 7.91
C LYS A 103 15.92 -6.04 7.83
N ILE A 104 16.48 -5.90 6.63
CA ILE A 104 17.85 -5.40 6.43
C ILE A 104 17.97 -3.94 6.90
N ALA A 105 17.00 -3.09 6.55
CA ALA A 105 16.97 -1.70 7.01
C ALA A 105 16.90 -1.60 8.55
N ARG A 106 16.02 -2.38 9.19
CA ARG A 106 15.91 -2.45 10.66
C ARG A 106 17.21 -2.87 11.33
N LYS A 107 17.80 -3.96 10.84
CA LYS A 107 19.09 -4.45 11.35
C LYS A 107 20.16 -3.36 11.28
N TYR A 108 20.25 -2.65 10.15
CA TYR A 108 21.21 -1.56 10.04
C TYR A 108 20.96 -0.43 11.05
N ILE A 109 19.69 -0.07 11.30
CA ILE A 109 19.34 0.97 12.27
C ILE A 109 19.66 0.53 13.71
N GLU A 110 19.46 -0.76 14.03
CA GLU A 110 19.81 -1.36 15.31
C GLU A 110 21.33 -1.39 15.55
N ASP A 111 22.11 -1.60 14.49
CA ASP A 111 23.58 -1.61 14.51
C ASP A 111 24.19 -0.19 14.56
N LEU A 112 23.37 0.88 14.53
CA LEU A 112 23.89 2.26 14.62
C LEU A 112 24.45 2.55 16.03
N PRO A 113 25.56 3.31 16.14
CA PRO A 113 26.17 3.67 17.42
C PRO A 113 25.38 4.77 18.16
N ALA A 114 24.10 4.53 18.44
CA ALA A 114 23.21 5.50 19.08
C ALA A 114 23.36 5.46 20.61
N VAL A 115 23.81 6.56 21.20
CA VAL A 115 24.07 6.68 22.64
C VAL A 115 23.00 7.53 23.33
N HIS A 116 22.82 7.35 24.63
CA HIS A 116 21.92 8.21 25.40
C HIS A 116 22.48 9.64 25.49
N SER A 117 21.59 10.64 25.54
CA SER A 117 22.05 12.00 25.78
C SER A 117 22.59 12.11 27.21
N HIS A 118 23.87 12.46 27.33
CA HIS A 118 24.53 12.76 28.61
C HIS A 118 23.91 14.00 29.32
N TYR A 119 23.13 14.83 28.61
CA TYR A 119 22.40 15.96 29.20
C TYR A 119 21.03 15.57 29.70
N CYS A 120 20.77 16.03 30.93
CA CYS A 120 19.52 15.95 31.66
C CYS A 120 18.27 15.94 30.77
N ARG A 121 17.64 14.77 30.66
CA ARG A 121 16.33 14.51 31.26
C ARG A 121 16.30 13.03 31.63
N SER A 122 16.38 12.69 32.92
CA SER A 122 16.20 11.32 33.44
C SER A 122 14.89 10.62 33.00
N ARG A 123 14.01 11.33 32.29
CA ARG A 123 12.69 10.90 31.81
C ARG A 123 12.64 10.59 30.30
N SER A 124 13.69 10.83 29.52
CA SER A 124 13.68 10.63 28.06
C SER A 124 14.47 9.40 27.65
N SER A 125 13.83 8.46 26.93
CA SER A 125 14.48 7.27 26.34
C SER A 125 15.17 7.54 25.00
N LYS A 126 15.20 8.79 24.54
CA LYS A 126 15.74 9.16 23.23
C LYS A 126 17.26 8.98 23.17
N LYS A 127 17.72 8.30 22.12
CA LYS A 127 19.14 8.13 21.80
C LYS A 127 19.56 9.09 20.69
N TYR A 128 20.86 9.35 20.57
CA TYR A 128 21.43 10.25 19.58
C TYR A 128 22.62 9.62 18.89
N LEU A 129 22.73 9.85 17.59
CA LEU A 129 23.91 9.46 16.82
C LEU A 129 25.08 10.42 17.10
N PRO A 130 26.33 9.95 17.00
CA PRO A 130 27.53 10.77 17.12
C PRO A 130 27.53 11.91 16.09
N ALA A 131 28.24 12.99 16.41
CA ALA A 131 28.28 14.21 15.58
C ALA A 131 28.76 13.95 14.14
N GLU A 132 29.58 12.92 13.92
CA GLU A 132 30.05 12.47 12.61
C GLU A 132 28.92 12.08 11.63
N TRP A 133 27.77 11.68 12.16
CA TRP A 133 26.62 11.31 11.34
C TRP A 133 25.86 12.53 10.81
N GLN A 134 26.08 13.73 11.38
CA GLN A 134 25.67 15.08 10.97
C GLN A 134 24.19 15.32 10.62
N ASN A 135 23.64 14.58 9.65
CA ASN A 135 22.28 14.69 9.13
C ASN A 135 21.77 13.34 8.63
N PHE A 136 20.45 13.21 8.49
CA PHE A 136 19.82 11.96 8.07
C PHE A 136 20.28 11.49 6.68
N SER A 137 20.54 12.43 5.76
CA SER A 137 21.01 12.09 4.41
C SER A 137 22.35 11.34 4.45
N ASN A 138 23.24 11.69 5.37
CA ASN A 138 24.50 10.98 5.59
C ASN A 138 24.28 9.60 6.20
N VAL A 139 23.33 9.44 7.13
CA VAL A 139 22.92 8.13 7.66
C VAL A 139 22.44 7.21 6.54
N TYR A 140 21.57 7.72 5.66
CA TYR A 140 21.08 6.95 4.52
C TYR A 140 22.18 6.64 3.49
N ARG A 141 23.13 7.56 3.27
CA ARG A 141 24.30 7.32 2.42
C ARG A 141 25.17 6.18 2.95
N LYS A 142 25.43 6.14 4.26
CA LYS A 142 26.16 5.03 4.88
C LYS A 142 25.36 3.71 4.84
N TYR A 143 24.04 3.76 4.99
CA TYR A 143 23.17 2.60 4.78
C TYR A 143 23.27 2.04 3.35
N ARG A 144 23.28 2.93 2.35
CA ARG A 144 23.46 2.55 0.94
C ARG A 144 24.80 1.84 0.73
N GLN A 145 25.88 2.37 1.26
CA GLN A 145 27.21 1.74 1.22
C GLN A 145 27.20 0.36 1.90
N TYR A 146 26.62 0.26 3.10
CA TYR A 146 26.46 -1.02 3.80
C TYR A 146 25.68 -2.06 2.98
N CYS A 147 24.63 -1.63 2.26
CA CYS A 147 23.90 -2.51 1.36
C CYS A 147 24.75 -2.93 0.15
N GLU A 148 25.51 -2.02 -0.43
CA GLU A 148 26.40 -2.31 -1.56
C GLU A 148 27.50 -3.32 -1.17
N GLU A 149 28.16 -3.11 -0.02
CA GLU A 149 29.20 -4.01 0.52
C GLU A 149 28.68 -5.43 0.79
N LYS A 150 27.44 -5.55 1.30
CA LYS A 150 26.82 -6.85 1.61
C LYS A 150 25.99 -7.43 0.47
N ASN A 151 26.03 -6.80 -0.71
CA ASN A 151 25.25 -7.18 -1.89
C ASN A 151 23.73 -7.28 -1.62
N TYR A 152 23.20 -6.33 -0.86
CA TYR A 152 21.77 -6.16 -0.59
C TYR A 152 21.18 -5.06 -1.48
N GLN A 153 19.91 -5.24 -1.83
CA GLN A 153 19.14 -4.15 -2.44
C GLN A 153 18.71 -3.15 -1.36
N ALA A 154 19.16 -1.90 -1.46
CA ALA A 154 18.71 -0.84 -0.55
C ALA A 154 17.24 -0.50 -0.78
N VAL A 155 16.50 -0.24 0.31
CA VAL A 155 15.17 0.38 0.22
C VAL A 155 15.29 1.85 -0.17
N SER A 156 14.20 2.46 -0.65
CA SER A 156 14.21 3.90 -0.94
C SER A 156 14.41 4.73 0.33
N GLU A 157 14.96 5.93 0.17
CA GLU A 157 15.20 6.85 1.30
C GLU A 157 13.93 7.14 2.08
N TYR A 158 12.79 7.29 1.40
CA TYR A 158 11.49 7.50 2.03
C TYR A 158 11.13 6.33 2.97
N VAL A 159 11.28 5.08 2.50
CA VAL A 159 10.97 3.89 3.30
C VAL A 159 11.93 3.79 4.49
N PHE A 160 13.22 3.99 4.25
CA PHE A 160 14.23 3.99 5.30
C PHE A 160 13.95 5.05 6.38
N ARG A 161 13.64 6.29 5.96
CA ARG A 161 13.28 7.41 6.84
C ARG A 161 12.04 7.13 7.66
N LYS A 162 11.02 6.53 7.04
CA LYS A 162 9.79 6.14 7.75
C LYS A 162 10.11 5.13 8.84
N ILE A 163 10.84 4.06 8.53
CA ILE A 163 11.26 3.06 9.53
C ILE A 163 12.03 3.74 10.66
N PHE A 164 13.05 4.53 10.32
CA PHE A 164 13.90 5.22 11.29
C PHE A 164 13.10 6.15 12.22
N SER A 165 12.14 6.91 11.72
CA SER A 165 11.40 7.88 12.52
C SER A 165 10.21 7.31 13.28
N THR A 166 9.57 6.24 12.79
CA THR A 166 8.38 5.67 13.42
C THR A 166 8.68 4.49 14.33
N GLU A 167 9.70 3.69 14.01
CA GLU A 167 10.03 2.49 14.78
C GLU A 167 11.13 2.76 15.83
N TYR A 168 11.97 3.79 15.63
CA TYR A 168 13.13 4.06 16.50
C TYR A 168 13.11 5.48 17.07
N ASN A 169 13.39 5.62 18.36
CA ASN A 169 13.51 6.92 19.03
C ASN A 169 14.97 7.43 19.01
N ILE A 170 15.53 7.59 17.80
CA ILE A 170 16.92 8.01 17.58
C ILE A 170 16.95 9.39 16.90
N GLY A 171 17.72 10.33 17.46
CA GLY A 171 18.00 11.63 16.86
C GLY A 171 19.34 11.65 16.10
N VAL A 172 19.40 12.33 14.96
CA VAL A 172 20.64 12.47 14.17
C VAL A 172 21.47 13.70 14.57
N HIS A 173 20.87 14.65 15.29
CA HIS A 173 21.54 15.88 15.69
C HIS A 173 21.88 15.87 17.18
N SER A 174 23.14 16.19 17.51
CA SER A 174 23.53 16.47 18.89
C SER A 174 22.84 17.77 19.38
N PRO A 175 22.46 17.86 20.67
CA PRO A 175 21.90 19.09 21.25
C PRO A 175 22.81 20.30 21.02
N LYS A 176 22.26 21.39 20.48
CA LYS A 176 23.00 22.66 20.28
C LYS A 176 23.14 23.46 21.58
N LYS A 177 22.22 23.26 22.53
CA LYS A 177 22.20 23.90 23.85
C LYS A 177 22.51 22.84 24.91
N ASP A 178 23.06 23.28 26.05
CA ASP A 178 23.45 22.45 27.19
C ASP A 178 24.65 21.54 26.88
N LYS A 179 25.86 22.12 26.82
CA LYS A 179 27.13 21.38 26.86
C LYS A 179 27.83 21.67 28.20
N CYS A 180 27.83 20.71 29.12
CA CYS A 180 28.69 20.53 30.29
C CYS A 180 30.15 20.53 29.89
N SER A 181 30.97 20.81 30.90
CA SER A 181 32.41 20.87 30.82
C SER A 181 33.04 19.62 30.21
N ILE A 182 32.45 18.43 30.42
CA ILE A 182 32.96 17.16 29.88
C ILE A 182 32.77 17.09 28.37
N CYS A 183 31.55 17.36 27.85
CA CYS A 183 31.33 17.34 26.40
C CYS A 183 32.01 18.51 25.67
N LEU A 184 32.26 19.63 26.36
CA LEU A 184 33.09 20.71 25.81
C LEU A 184 34.56 20.26 25.67
N LYS A 185 35.10 19.57 26.68
CA LYS A 185 36.46 18.99 26.62
C LYS A 185 36.56 17.93 25.51
N PHE A 186 35.62 17.00 25.44
CA PHE A 186 35.61 15.97 24.40
C PHE A 186 35.46 16.56 22.99
N GLY A 187 34.60 17.58 22.83
CA GLY A 187 34.44 18.28 21.54
C GLY A 187 35.66 19.10 21.12
N ALA A 188 36.59 19.40 22.04
CA ALA A 188 37.86 20.07 21.76
C ALA A 188 38.99 19.08 21.41
N LEU A 189 38.81 17.78 21.69
CA LEU A 189 39.77 16.74 21.30
C LEU A 189 39.61 16.43 19.80
N THR A 190 40.71 16.56 19.04
CA THR A 190 40.72 16.31 17.59
C THR A 190 40.77 14.82 17.26
N GLN A 191 41.26 13.96 18.18
CA GLN A 191 41.29 12.49 18.07
C GLN A 191 41.27 11.82 19.46
N PRO A 192 40.09 11.60 20.07
CA PRO A 192 40.00 10.92 21.37
C PRO A 192 40.31 9.43 21.25
N THR A 193 41.17 8.94 22.14
CA THR A 193 41.62 7.54 22.26
C THR A 193 40.49 6.61 22.71
N GLU A 194 40.65 5.29 22.51
CA GLU A 194 39.63 4.30 22.86
C GLU A 194 39.38 4.21 24.38
N GLU A 195 40.41 4.51 25.18
CA GLU A 195 40.33 4.57 26.64
C GLU A 195 39.53 5.79 27.09
N GLU A 196 39.81 6.95 26.49
CA GLU A 196 39.01 8.16 26.71
C GLU A 196 37.55 7.91 26.32
N ARG A 197 37.28 7.27 25.18
CA ARG A 197 35.91 6.93 24.76
C ARG A 197 35.16 6.07 25.77
N ARG A 198 35.82 5.07 26.37
CA ARG A 198 35.23 4.19 27.39
C ARG A 198 35.01 4.87 28.75
N GLU A 199 35.84 5.83 29.11
CA GLU A 199 35.65 6.63 30.33
C GLU A 199 34.41 7.55 30.23
N TYR A 200 33.94 7.81 29.01
CA TYR A 200 32.80 8.68 28.71
C TYR A 200 31.51 7.93 28.24
N GLU A 201 31.48 6.60 28.27
CA GLU A 201 30.28 5.74 28.04
C GLU A 201 29.43 5.55 29.31
#